data_AF-A0A813I0G3-F1
#
_entry.id   AF-A0A813I0G3-F1
#
_cell.length_a   1.000
_cell.length_b   1.000
_cell.length_c   1.000
_cell.angle_alpha   90.00
_cell.angle_beta   90.00
_cell.angle_gamma   90.00
#
_symmetry.space_group_name_H-M   'P 1'
#
loop_
_entity.id
_entity.type
_entity.pdbx_description
1 polymer ?
#
loop_
_entity_poly.entity_id
_entity_poly.type
_entity_poly.pdbx_seq_one_letter_code
_entity_poly.pdbx_strand_id
1 'polypeptide(L)'
;MFPPSAAWYPELRGKPIQPAELPFCEAVPTTAEEMLMYYGFCPEANPHDRLTLDISVPDGPRAAEIEVMLRLYGMSTEHSLRPAVIRPGEDSAEPPLGVWAALGLLPPQLFRCLRLFLSEDLDLLDLDAAPGQGGQLEVDLQVLATIEELLQGLLTPLVDESDRTTSSSRPLWWPFFGDIVQAFRASQRDLLEANLHDAIRLRARLELEAAADDAADDLPIAKRQKLDTENQVVFRSKKRLAASLTSRCFAVLL
;
A
#
# COMPACT_ATOMS: atom_id res chain seq x y z
N MET A 1 3.43 -34.58 6.08
CA MET A 1 2.35 -34.02 5.24
C MET A 1 1.36 -33.38 6.20
N PHE A 2 1.43 -32.07 6.38
CA PHE A 2 0.54 -31.34 7.28
C PHE A 2 -0.80 -31.10 6.56
N PRO A 3 -1.95 -31.18 7.26
CA PRO A 3 -3.23 -30.87 6.63
C PRO A 3 -3.25 -29.39 6.22
N PRO A 4 -3.82 -29.06 5.04
CA PRO A 4 -4.03 -27.66 4.66
C PRO A 4 -4.88 -26.91 5.72
N SER A 5 -4.70 -25.60 5.88
CA SER A 5 -5.47 -24.79 6.84
C SER A 5 -6.75 -24.22 6.22
N ALA A 6 -7.84 -24.14 7.00
CA ALA A 6 -9.10 -23.53 6.55
C ALA A 6 -8.96 -22.03 6.27
N ALA A 7 -7.96 -21.35 6.85
CA ALA A 7 -7.69 -19.95 6.58
C ALA A 7 -7.32 -19.69 5.10
N TRP A 8 -6.88 -20.72 4.39
CA TRP A 8 -6.38 -20.66 3.02
C TRP A 8 -7.46 -21.00 2.00
N TYR A 9 -8.58 -21.55 2.49
CA TYR A 9 -9.75 -21.92 1.71
C TYR A 9 -10.96 -21.28 2.38
N PRO A 10 -11.18 -19.96 2.18
CA PRO A 10 -12.29 -19.25 2.81
C PRO A 10 -13.66 -19.91 2.51
N GLU A 11 -13.76 -20.62 1.39
CA GLU A 11 -14.93 -21.41 1.00
C GLU A 11 -15.25 -22.60 1.92
N LEU A 12 -14.30 -23.05 2.74
CA LEU A 12 -14.46 -24.17 3.66
C LEU A 12 -14.84 -23.72 5.07
N ARG A 13 -14.83 -22.41 5.36
CA ARG A 13 -15.13 -21.88 6.68
C ARG A 13 -16.60 -22.12 7.04
N GLY A 14 -16.85 -22.84 8.13
CA GLY A 14 -18.21 -23.12 8.64
C GLY A 14 -18.97 -24.24 7.91
N LYS A 15 -18.35 -24.93 6.94
CA LYS A 15 -18.96 -26.13 6.33
C LYS A 15 -18.79 -27.33 7.28
N PRO A 16 -19.81 -28.19 7.43
CA PRO A 16 -19.69 -29.41 8.21
C PRO A 16 -18.64 -30.32 7.57
N ILE A 17 -17.63 -30.71 8.35
CA ILE A 17 -16.55 -31.60 7.92
C ILE A 17 -17.16 -32.96 7.60
N GLN A 18 -17.04 -33.41 6.35
CA GLN A 18 -17.49 -34.77 6.01
C GLN A 18 -16.59 -35.82 6.68
N PRO A 19 -17.07 -37.04 6.97
CA PRO A 19 -16.29 -38.08 7.65
C PRO A 19 -14.98 -38.49 6.94
N ALA A 20 -14.84 -38.13 5.65
CA ALA A 20 -13.65 -38.38 4.84
C ALA A 20 -12.74 -37.15 4.67
N GLU A 21 -13.13 -35.99 5.19
CA GLU A 21 -12.35 -34.76 5.10
C GLU A 21 -11.45 -34.61 6.33
N LEU A 22 -10.19 -34.20 6.11
CA LEU A 22 -9.27 -33.89 7.19
C LEU A 22 -9.80 -32.65 7.94
N PRO A 23 -9.84 -32.68 9.29
CA PRO A 23 -10.23 -31.51 10.05
C PRO A 23 -9.23 -30.38 9.81
N PHE A 24 -9.75 -29.24 9.37
CA PHE A 24 -8.98 -28.02 9.19
C PHE A 24 -8.94 -27.25 10.51
N CYS A 25 -7.74 -26.89 10.98
CA CYS A 25 -7.60 -25.94 12.08
C CYS A 25 -7.46 -24.52 11.51
N GLU A 26 -8.04 -23.55 12.21
CA GLU A 26 -7.77 -22.14 11.98
C GLU A 26 -6.29 -21.90 12.28
N ALA A 27 -5.48 -21.64 11.25
CA ALA A 27 -4.06 -21.37 11.43
C ALA A 27 -3.88 -20.01 12.10
N VAL A 28 -2.86 -19.92 12.96
CA VAL A 28 -2.35 -18.63 13.43
C VAL A 28 -1.98 -17.80 12.19
N PRO A 29 -2.25 -16.48 12.17
CA PRO A 29 -1.80 -15.62 11.08
C PRO A 29 -0.27 -15.64 11.05
N THR A 30 0.27 -16.37 10.07
CA THR A 30 1.70 -16.66 9.91
C THR A 30 2.11 -16.31 8.48
N THR A 31 3.25 -15.65 8.31
CA THR A 31 3.74 -15.23 6.98
C THR A 31 4.30 -16.41 6.21
N ALA A 32 4.39 -16.31 4.89
CA ALA A 32 5.05 -17.31 4.07
C ALA A 32 6.51 -17.52 4.48
N GLU A 33 7.19 -16.48 4.93
CA GLU A 33 8.55 -16.58 5.50
C GLU A 33 8.57 -17.45 6.75
N GLU A 34 7.70 -17.18 7.73
CA GLU A 34 7.60 -17.97 8.96
C GLU A 34 7.20 -19.43 8.64
N MET A 35 6.30 -19.63 7.68
CA MET A 35 5.91 -20.97 7.22
C MET A 35 7.06 -21.73 6.57
N LEU A 36 7.82 -21.05 5.71
CA LEU A 36 8.99 -21.60 5.07
C LEU A 36 10.05 -22.00 6.10
N MET A 37 10.37 -21.09 7.03
CA MET A 37 11.45 -21.27 7.99
C MET A 37 11.15 -22.30 9.07
N TYR A 38 9.91 -22.33 9.59
CA TYR A 38 9.56 -23.18 10.74
C TYR A 38 8.82 -24.45 10.36
N TYR A 39 8.13 -24.49 9.22
CA TYR A 39 7.25 -25.60 8.84
C TYR A 39 7.63 -26.26 7.51
N GLY A 40 8.52 -25.65 6.73
CA GLY A 40 9.04 -26.22 5.48
C GLY A 40 8.00 -26.29 4.37
N PHE A 41 7.04 -25.35 4.33
CA PHE A 41 6.11 -25.18 3.21
C PHE A 41 5.77 -23.71 3.01
N CYS A 42 5.34 -23.36 1.81
CA CYS A 42 4.94 -22.01 1.43
C CYS A 42 3.68 -22.09 0.56
N PRO A 43 2.60 -21.38 0.88
CA PRO A 43 1.46 -21.22 -0.05
C PRO A 43 1.90 -20.46 -1.29
N GLU A 44 1.16 -20.63 -2.38
CA GLU A 44 1.23 -19.70 -3.52
C GLU A 44 0.60 -18.35 -3.17
N ALA A 45 -0.51 -18.33 -2.40
CA ALA A 45 -1.18 -17.12 -1.94
C ALA A 45 -1.48 -17.18 -0.45
N ASN A 46 -0.84 -16.33 0.35
CA ASN A 46 -1.13 -16.18 1.77
C ASN A 46 -1.73 -14.79 2.06
N PRO A 47 -2.94 -14.71 2.61
CA PRO A 47 -3.52 -13.42 3.00
C PRO A 47 -2.76 -12.74 4.15
N HIS A 48 -1.85 -13.46 4.82
CA HIS A 48 -1.03 -12.96 5.92
C HIS A 48 0.41 -12.67 5.53
N ASP A 49 0.74 -12.71 4.23
CA ASP A 49 2.08 -12.31 3.81
C ASP A 49 2.35 -10.85 4.18
N ARG A 50 3.61 -10.59 4.48
CA ARG A 50 4.12 -9.25 4.73
C ARG A 50 5.55 -9.20 4.23
N LEU A 51 5.91 -8.09 3.60
CA LEU A 51 7.29 -7.73 3.34
C LEU A 51 7.62 -6.53 4.21
N THR A 52 8.57 -6.69 5.11
CA THR A 52 9.04 -5.60 5.96
C THR A 52 10.13 -4.80 5.25
N LEU A 53 9.93 -3.49 5.18
CA LEU A 53 10.91 -2.51 4.75
C LEU A 53 11.45 -1.81 5.99
N ASP A 54 12.76 -1.74 6.13
CA ASP A 54 13.42 -0.93 7.15
C ASP A 54 14.14 0.24 6.46
N ILE A 55 13.75 1.47 6.81
CA ILE A 55 14.24 2.68 6.14
C ILE A 55 15.03 3.51 7.13
N SER A 56 16.36 3.49 6.98
CA SER A 56 17.25 4.29 7.80
C SER A 56 17.03 5.78 7.59
N VAL A 57 17.15 6.56 8.67
CA VAL A 57 17.19 8.02 8.62
C VAL A 57 18.40 8.45 7.78
N PRO A 58 18.23 9.33 6.79
CA PRO A 58 19.35 9.77 5.96
C PRO A 58 20.37 10.54 6.80
N ASP A 59 21.65 10.24 6.58
CA ASP A 59 22.75 11.00 7.17
C ASP A 59 22.69 12.45 6.65
N GLY A 60 22.85 13.42 7.56
CA GLY A 60 22.85 14.82 7.16
C GLY A 60 22.72 15.80 8.32
N PRO A 61 22.77 17.12 8.03
CA PRO A 61 22.66 18.16 9.05
C PRO A 61 21.31 18.13 9.80
N ARG A 62 20.27 17.53 9.20
CA ARG A 62 18.91 17.43 9.75
C ARG A 62 18.55 16.06 10.32
N ALA A 63 19.46 15.09 10.35
CA ALA A 63 19.17 13.73 10.83
C ALA A 63 18.59 13.73 12.26
N ALA A 64 19.16 14.51 13.17
CA ALA A 64 18.67 14.61 14.55
C ALA A 64 17.27 15.21 14.65
N GLU A 65 16.95 16.20 13.81
CA GLU A 65 15.62 16.82 13.77
C GLU A 65 14.57 15.84 13.25
N ILE A 66 14.90 15.11 12.18
CA ILE A 66 14.06 14.04 11.62
C ILE A 66 13.80 12.95 12.66
N GLU A 67 14.82 12.51 13.39
CA GLU A 67 14.65 11.53 14.49
C GLU A 67 13.70 12.03 15.58
N VAL A 68 13.81 13.30 15.97
CA VAL A 68 12.90 13.91 16.95
C VAL A 68 11.48 13.92 16.42
N MET A 69 11.28 14.28 15.15
CA MET A 69 9.96 14.26 14.51
C MET A 69 9.37 12.84 14.45
N LEU A 70 10.14 11.84 14.01
CA LEU A 70 9.70 10.44 14.02
C LEU A 70 9.22 10.01 15.42
N ARG A 71 9.96 10.35 16.47
CA ARG A 71 9.57 10.05 17.86
C ARG A 71 8.34 10.82 18.32
N LEU A 72 8.22 12.10 17.98
CA LEU A 72 7.07 12.94 18.35
C LEU A 72 5.77 12.41 17.73
N TYR A 73 5.82 11.99 16.46
CA TYR A 73 4.67 11.44 15.74
C TYR A 73 4.47 9.93 15.97
N GLY A 74 5.33 9.29 16.76
CA GLY A 74 5.26 7.85 17.03
C GLY A 74 5.41 7.00 15.75
N MET A 75 6.18 7.49 14.77
CA MET A 75 6.41 6.80 13.51
C MET A 75 7.62 5.87 13.61
N SER A 76 7.42 4.61 13.22
CA SER A 76 8.50 3.63 13.04
C SER A 76 9.18 3.83 11.69
N THR A 77 10.46 3.47 11.59
CA THR A 77 11.20 3.31 10.31
C THR A 77 10.94 1.97 9.64
N GLU A 78 10.35 1.03 10.40
CA GLU A 78 9.95 -0.28 9.93
C GLU A 78 8.50 -0.24 9.40
N HIS A 79 8.31 -0.61 8.14
CA HIS A 79 7.03 -0.57 7.45
C HIS A 79 6.73 -1.90 6.77
N SER A 80 5.55 -2.47 7.02
CA SER A 80 5.15 -3.72 6.37
C SER A 80 4.24 -3.46 5.17
N LEU A 81 4.67 -3.91 3.99
CA LEU A 81 3.80 -4.08 2.82
C LEU A 81 2.92 -5.32 3.03
N ARG A 82 1.64 -5.25 2.68
CA ARG A 82 0.69 -6.35 2.85
C ARG A 82 -0.13 -6.58 1.57
N PRO A 83 -0.58 -7.82 1.31
CA PRO A 83 -1.49 -8.11 0.23
C PRO A 83 -2.79 -7.31 0.35
N ALA A 84 -3.47 -7.14 -0.79
CA ALA A 84 -4.82 -6.61 -0.80
C ALA A 84 -5.73 -7.49 0.05
N VAL A 85 -6.36 -6.90 1.07
CA VAL A 85 -7.43 -7.58 1.79
C VAL A 85 -8.65 -7.59 0.89
N ILE A 86 -8.83 -8.67 0.13
CA ILE A 86 -10.05 -8.90 -0.64
C ILE A 86 -11.18 -9.08 0.36
N ARG A 87 -11.93 -8.01 0.65
CA ARG A 87 -13.13 -8.11 1.48
C ARG A 87 -14.24 -8.73 0.62
N PRO A 88 -14.83 -9.86 1.04
CA PRO A 88 -15.94 -10.46 0.30
C PRO A 88 -17.10 -9.46 0.25
N GLY A 89 -17.47 -9.01 -0.96
CA GLY A 89 -18.56 -8.06 -1.20
C GLY A 89 -18.14 -6.63 -1.55
N GLU A 90 -16.83 -6.30 -1.53
CA GLU A 90 -16.31 -5.04 -2.10
C GLU A 90 -15.99 -5.20 -3.60
N ASP A 91 -17.00 -5.56 -4.42
CA ASP A 91 -16.99 -5.33 -5.88
C ASP A 91 -17.37 -3.87 -6.20
N SER A 92 -17.06 -2.96 -5.27
CA SER A 92 -17.23 -1.53 -5.44
C SER A 92 -16.06 -1.03 -6.27
N ALA A 93 -16.30 -0.76 -7.55
CA ALA A 93 -15.37 -0.05 -8.43
C ALA A 93 -15.02 1.37 -7.93
N GLU A 94 -15.65 1.84 -6.84
CA GLU A 94 -15.29 3.09 -6.19
C GLU A 94 -14.26 2.85 -5.08
N PRO A 95 -13.06 3.48 -5.15
CA PRO A 95 -12.11 3.46 -4.06
C PRO A 95 -12.76 4.06 -2.80
N PRO A 96 -12.41 3.58 -1.59
CA PRO A 96 -12.98 4.10 -0.36
C PRO A 96 -12.88 5.63 -0.32
N LEU A 97 -13.96 6.30 0.08
CA LEU A 97 -14.12 7.77 0.10
C LEU A 97 -13.14 8.53 1.03
N GLY A 98 -12.10 7.88 1.56
CA GLY A 98 -11.03 8.50 2.34
C GLY A 98 -9.87 8.89 1.44
N VAL A 99 -9.37 10.12 1.55
CA VAL A 99 -8.27 10.62 0.70
C VAL A 99 -6.98 9.80 0.88
N TRP A 100 -6.75 9.24 2.06
CA TRP A 100 -5.66 8.29 2.34
C TRP A 100 -5.86 6.90 1.73
N ALA A 101 -7.10 6.52 1.39
CA ALA A 101 -7.38 5.24 0.71
C ALA A 101 -6.88 5.24 -0.75
N ALA A 102 -6.57 6.42 -1.29
CA ALA A 102 -5.95 6.54 -2.61
C ALA A 102 -4.54 5.94 -2.69
N LEU A 103 -3.88 5.71 -1.55
CA LEU A 103 -2.59 5.00 -1.47
C LEU A 103 -2.71 3.52 -1.85
N GLY A 104 -3.93 2.96 -1.89
CA GLY A 104 -4.14 1.55 -2.17
C GLY A 104 -3.48 0.67 -1.10
N LEU A 105 -2.53 -0.16 -1.50
CA LEU A 105 -1.78 -1.06 -0.63
C LEU A 105 -0.63 -0.39 0.13
N LEU A 106 -0.20 0.81 -0.28
CA LEU A 106 0.93 1.49 0.34
C LEU A 106 0.61 1.87 1.80
N PRO A 107 1.49 1.53 2.76
CA PRO A 107 1.30 1.94 4.15
C PRO A 107 1.31 3.47 4.29
N PRO A 108 0.28 4.09 4.90
CA PRO A 108 0.28 5.55 5.11
C PRO A 108 1.49 6.05 5.91
N GLN A 109 1.97 5.23 6.85
CA GLN A 109 3.13 5.59 7.67
C GLN A 109 4.44 5.60 6.87
N LEU A 110 4.58 4.75 5.85
CA LEU A 110 5.72 4.79 4.94
C LEU A 110 5.74 6.12 4.19
N PHE A 111 4.57 6.54 3.70
CA PHE A 111 4.42 7.80 2.97
C PHE A 111 4.80 9.01 3.84
N ARG A 112 4.30 9.07 5.08
CA ARG A 112 4.63 10.13 6.04
C ARG A 112 6.11 10.15 6.42
N CYS A 113 6.69 8.97 6.61
CA CYS A 113 8.12 8.80 6.91
C CYS A 113 8.98 9.37 5.77
N LEU A 114 8.68 9.02 4.53
CA LEU A 114 9.40 9.53 3.36
C LEU A 114 9.17 11.03 3.13
N ARG A 115 7.97 11.56 3.42
CA ARG A 115 7.74 13.02 3.41
C ARG A 115 8.67 13.75 4.37
N LEU A 116 8.87 13.24 5.58
CA LEU A 116 9.83 13.83 6.52
C LEU A 116 11.25 13.81 5.96
N PHE A 117 11.63 12.74 5.28
CA PHE A 117 13.00 12.57 4.78
C PHE A 117 13.29 13.46 3.57
N LEU A 118 12.29 13.68 2.72
CA LEU A 118 12.45 14.42 1.47
C LEU A 118 12.08 15.91 1.60
N SER A 119 11.34 16.33 2.63
CA SER A 119 10.97 17.74 2.79
C SER A 119 12.17 18.61 3.16
N GLU A 120 12.33 19.72 2.44
CA GLU A 120 13.35 20.75 2.72
C GLU A 120 13.00 21.60 3.95
N ASP A 121 11.71 21.76 4.24
CA ASP A 121 11.18 22.56 5.34
C ASP A 121 10.22 21.71 6.19
N LEU A 122 10.60 21.44 7.45
CA LEU A 122 9.78 20.64 8.36
C LEU A 122 8.72 21.47 9.08
N ASP A 123 8.90 22.78 9.17
CA ASP A 123 7.96 23.66 9.88
C ASP A 123 6.65 23.83 9.09
N LEU A 124 6.74 23.69 7.76
CA LEU A 124 5.60 23.78 6.85
C LEU A 124 4.98 22.42 6.51
N LEU A 125 5.55 21.32 7.01
CA LEU A 125 5.13 19.97 6.65
C LEU A 125 3.93 19.51 7.48
N ASP A 126 2.77 19.37 6.83
CA ASP A 126 1.59 18.70 7.39
C ASP A 126 1.60 17.21 7.02
N LEU A 127 1.97 16.37 7.98
CA LEU A 127 2.02 14.90 7.83
C LEU A 127 0.65 14.22 7.81
N ASP A 128 -0.40 14.91 8.27
CA ASP A 128 -1.76 14.38 8.29
C ASP A 128 -2.54 14.73 7.02
N ALA A 129 -2.06 15.72 6.25
CA ALA A 129 -2.55 16.00 4.90
C ALA A 129 -2.44 14.78 4.01
N ALA A 130 -3.49 14.46 3.25
CA ALA A 130 -3.42 13.34 2.32
C ALA A 130 -2.56 13.67 1.09
N PRO A 131 -2.11 12.67 0.30
CA PRO A 131 -1.37 12.91 -0.93
C PRO A 131 -2.14 13.81 -1.90
N GLY A 132 -1.47 14.84 -2.43
CA GLY A 132 -2.04 15.88 -3.30
C GLY A 132 -2.73 17.03 -2.56
N GLN A 133 -2.73 17.03 -1.22
CA GLN A 133 -3.35 18.09 -0.42
C GLN A 133 -2.32 18.92 0.35
N GLY A 134 -2.75 20.08 0.87
CA GLY A 134 -1.93 20.89 1.79
C GLY A 134 -0.77 21.63 1.14
N GLY A 135 -0.74 21.79 -0.18
CA GLY A 135 0.33 22.50 -0.89
C GLY A 135 1.65 21.73 -0.96
N GLN A 136 1.66 20.44 -0.64
CA GLN A 136 2.86 19.58 -0.62
C GLN A 136 2.95 18.68 -1.86
N LEU A 137 2.30 19.06 -2.96
CA LEU A 137 2.20 18.23 -4.16
C LEU A 137 3.57 17.84 -4.73
N GLU A 138 4.53 18.75 -4.73
CA GLU A 138 5.89 18.48 -5.18
C GLU A 138 6.58 17.40 -4.32
N VAL A 139 6.50 17.53 -3.00
CA VAL A 139 7.05 16.55 -2.05
C VAL A 139 6.34 15.20 -2.23
N ASP A 140 5.03 15.20 -2.45
CA ASP A 140 4.25 13.97 -2.68
C ASP A 140 4.68 13.23 -3.93
N LEU A 141 4.93 13.95 -5.02
CA LEU A 141 5.43 13.37 -6.27
C LEU A 141 6.84 12.81 -6.09
N GLN A 142 7.70 13.51 -5.35
CA GLN A 142 9.04 13.02 -5.01
C GLN A 142 8.98 11.75 -4.16
N VAL A 143 8.13 11.72 -3.12
CA VAL A 143 7.90 10.53 -2.28
C VAL A 143 7.44 9.34 -3.12
N LEU A 144 6.48 9.54 -4.02
CA LEU A 144 6.00 8.46 -4.88
C LEU A 144 7.08 7.97 -5.85
N ALA A 145 7.86 8.87 -6.43
CA ALA A 145 9.00 8.49 -7.26
C ALA A 145 10.04 7.68 -6.48
N THR A 146 10.36 8.06 -5.24
CA THR A 146 11.26 7.31 -4.36
C THR A 146 10.70 5.93 -4.00
N ILE A 147 9.39 5.83 -3.72
CA ILE A 147 8.74 4.53 -3.47
C ILE A 147 8.83 3.65 -4.72
N GLU A 148 8.56 4.19 -5.91
CA GLU A 148 8.67 3.43 -7.16
C GLU A 148 10.08 2.90 -7.39
N GLU A 149 11.10 3.75 -7.24
CA GLU A 149 12.51 3.36 -7.38
C GLU A 149 12.89 2.28 -6.37
N LEU A 150 12.50 2.44 -5.11
CA LEU A 150 12.73 1.46 -4.05
C LEU A 150 12.11 0.10 -4.41
N LEU A 151 10.83 0.08 -4.79
CA LEU A 151 10.11 -1.16 -5.11
C LEU A 151 10.68 -1.83 -6.38
N GLN A 152 11.07 -1.05 -7.40
CA GLN A 152 11.76 -1.57 -8.58
C GLN A 152 13.13 -2.18 -8.25
N GLY A 153 13.89 -1.52 -7.37
CA GLY A 153 15.16 -2.04 -6.87
C GLY A 153 15.02 -3.38 -6.14
N LEU A 154 13.95 -3.55 -5.36
CA LEU A 154 13.63 -4.80 -4.67
C LEU A 154 13.12 -5.90 -5.62
N LEU A 155 12.41 -5.53 -6.70
CA LEU A 155 11.91 -6.48 -7.71
C LEU A 155 13.02 -7.05 -8.60
N THR A 156 13.99 -6.22 -8.97
CA THR A 156 15.09 -6.57 -9.89
C THR A 156 15.74 -7.93 -9.57
N PRO A 157 16.22 -8.21 -8.34
CA PRO A 157 16.86 -9.50 -8.03
C PRO A 157 15.89 -10.69 -8.12
N LEU A 158 14.59 -10.50 -7.87
CA LEU A 158 13.59 -11.57 -7.94
C LEU A 158 13.29 -11.97 -9.40
N VAL A 159 13.33 -11.00 -10.30
CA VAL A 159 13.17 -11.22 -11.75
C VAL A 159 14.42 -11.89 -12.31
N ASP A 160 15.61 -11.33 -12.05
CA ASP A 160 16.88 -11.84 -12.57
C ASP A 160 17.17 -13.29 -12.16
N GLU A 161 16.79 -13.69 -10.93
CA GLU A 161 17.01 -15.05 -10.46
C GLU A 161 16.05 -16.08 -11.09
N SER A 162 14.87 -15.65 -11.55
CA SER A 162 13.93 -16.53 -12.23
C SER A 162 14.53 -17.06 -13.54
N ASP A 163 15.27 -16.19 -14.25
CA ASP A 163 15.93 -16.51 -15.52
C ASP A 163 17.18 -17.37 -15.36
N ARG A 164 17.87 -17.28 -14.21
CA ARG A 164 19.11 -18.04 -13.94
C ARG A 164 18.88 -19.51 -13.58
N THR A 165 17.64 -19.98 -13.54
CA THR A 165 17.30 -21.35 -13.16
C THR A 165 17.73 -22.43 -14.18
N THR A 166 18.43 -22.08 -15.26
CA THR A 166 19.11 -23.04 -16.15
C THR A 166 20.11 -23.93 -15.37
N SER A 167 20.09 -25.23 -15.66
CA SER A 167 20.41 -26.36 -14.76
C SER A 167 21.83 -26.49 -14.16
N SER A 168 22.78 -25.59 -14.44
CA SER A 168 24.19 -25.81 -14.09
C SER A 168 24.65 -25.28 -12.73
N SER A 169 23.83 -24.47 -12.03
CA SER A 169 24.26 -23.79 -10.78
C SER A 169 23.36 -24.03 -9.55
N ARG A 170 22.39 -24.95 -9.63
CA ARG A 170 21.42 -25.15 -8.53
C ARG A 170 22.10 -25.82 -7.33
N PRO A 171 21.81 -25.38 -6.09
CA PRO A 171 22.35 -26.01 -4.88
C PRO A 171 21.80 -27.42 -4.70
N LEU A 172 22.52 -28.27 -3.94
CA LEU A 172 22.15 -29.68 -3.72
C LEU A 172 20.80 -29.87 -3.03
N TRP A 173 20.32 -28.86 -2.29
CA TRP A 173 19.02 -28.88 -1.63
C TRP A 173 17.86 -28.58 -2.59
N TRP A 174 18.13 -28.05 -3.79
CA TRP A 174 17.10 -27.58 -4.72
C TRP A 174 16.05 -28.62 -5.10
N PRO A 175 16.37 -29.90 -5.35
CA PRO A 175 15.33 -30.89 -5.68
C PRO A 175 14.30 -31.12 -4.57
N PHE A 176 14.59 -30.72 -3.32
CA PHE A 176 13.71 -30.92 -2.17
C PHE A 176 12.90 -29.68 -1.82
N PHE A 177 13.46 -28.49 -2.01
CA PHE A 177 12.85 -27.23 -1.57
C PHE A 177 12.71 -26.18 -2.69
N GLY A 178 13.19 -26.47 -3.90
CA GLY A 178 13.23 -25.52 -5.01
C GLY A 178 11.86 -24.96 -5.34
N ASP A 179 10.85 -25.82 -5.44
CA ASP A 179 9.47 -25.42 -5.74
C ASP A 179 8.90 -24.51 -4.64
N ILE A 180 9.20 -24.81 -3.37
CA ILE A 180 8.74 -24.03 -2.21
C ILE A 180 9.42 -22.65 -2.20
N VAL A 181 10.72 -22.60 -2.46
CA VAL A 181 11.48 -21.35 -2.57
C VAL A 181 10.99 -20.51 -3.74
N GLN A 182 10.64 -21.15 -4.87
CA GLN A 182 10.05 -20.46 -6.02
C GLN A 182 8.66 -19.91 -5.70
N ALA A 183 7.81 -20.67 -4.99
CA ALA A 183 6.49 -20.19 -4.55
C ALA A 183 6.63 -18.97 -3.61
N PHE A 184 7.57 -19.01 -2.66
CA PHE A 184 7.86 -17.88 -1.77
C PHE A 184 8.28 -16.63 -2.57
N ARG A 185 9.21 -16.78 -3.52
CA ARG A 185 9.67 -15.67 -4.38
C ARG A 185 8.55 -15.10 -5.24
N ALA A 186 7.69 -15.96 -5.80
CA ALA A 186 6.53 -15.53 -6.55
C ALA A 186 5.59 -14.68 -5.69
N SER A 187 5.27 -15.14 -4.48
CA SER A 187 4.47 -14.36 -3.52
C SER A 187 5.09 -12.99 -3.22
N GLN A 188 6.40 -12.93 -2.94
CA GLN A 188 7.07 -11.64 -2.65
C GLN A 188 7.07 -10.71 -3.85
N ARG A 189 7.28 -11.25 -5.06
CA ARG A 189 7.21 -10.48 -6.30
C ARG A 189 5.81 -9.92 -6.52
N ASP A 190 4.78 -10.76 -6.41
CA ASP A 190 3.40 -10.34 -6.64
C ASP A 190 2.97 -9.24 -5.64
N LEU A 191 3.43 -9.33 -4.38
CA LEU A 191 3.23 -8.29 -3.37
C LEU A 191 3.90 -6.96 -3.76
N LEU A 192 5.15 -7.01 -4.20
CA LEU A 192 5.90 -5.83 -4.64
C LEU A 192 5.29 -5.20 -5.90
N GLU A 193 4.93 -6.00 -6.90
CA GLU A 193 4.29 -5.55 -8.14
C GLU A 193 2.95 -4.86 -7.86
N ALA A 194 2.13 -5.40 -6.96
CA ALA A 194 0.86 -4.78 -6.58
C ALA A 194 1.05 -3.41 -5.91
N ASN A 195 2.02 -3.29 -5.00
CA ASN A 195 2.33 -2.02 -4.35
C ASN A 195 2.93 -1.00 -5.34
N LEU A 196 3.79 -1.45 -6.26
CA LEU A 196 4.39 -0.61 -7.30
C LEU A 196 3.32 -0.06 -8.25
N HIS A 197 2.38 -0.91 -8.66
CA HIS A 197 1.26 -0.51 -9.50
C HIS A 197 0.41 0.58 -8.84
N ASP A 198 0.13 0.45 -7.53
CA ASP A 198 -0.60 1.47 -6.77
C ASP A 198 0.16 2.79 -6.65
N ALA A 199 1.48 2.74 -6.43
CA ALA A 199 2.34 3.93 -6.42
C ALA A 199 2.28 4.68 -7.75
N ILE A 200 2.50 3.98 -8.87
CA ILE A 200 2.47 4.53 -10.23
C ILE A 200 1.10 5.16 -10.53
N ARG A 201 0.02 4.43 -10.19
CA ARG A 201 -1.35 4.90 -10.43
C ARG A 201 -1.64 6.19 -9.65
N LEU A 202 -1.21 6.26 -8.39
CA LEU A 202 -1.40 7.45 -7.58
C LEU A 202 -0.56 8.62 -8.12
N ARG A 203 0.70 8.40 -8.50
CA ARG A 203 1.55 9.44 -9.05
C ARG A 203 0.97 10.03 -10.33
N ALA A 204 0.56 9.17 -11.27
CA ALA A 204 -0.06 9.60 -12.52
C ALA A 204 -1.34 10.41 -12.29
N ARG A 205 -2.12 10.08 -11.26
CA ARG A 205 -3.30 10.88 -10.88
C ARG A 205 -2.91 12.27 -10.39
N LEU A 206 -1.94 12.35 -9.49
CA LEU A 206 -1.47 13.63 -8.93
C LEU A 206 -0.81 14.52 -10.00
N GLU A 207 -0.05 13.94 -10.93
CA GLU A 207 0.53 14.65 -12.07
C GLU A 207 -0.57 15.25 -12.99
N LEU A 208 -1.66 14.51 -13.20
CA LEU A 208 -2.79 14.99 -14.00
C LEU A 208 -3.56 16.11 -13.30
N GLU A 209 -3.71 16.03 -11.97
CA GLU A 209 -4.27 17.11 -11.15
C GLU A 209 -3.38 18.36 -11.21
N ALA A 210 -2.06 18.19 -11.09
CA ALA A 210 -1.08 19.28 -11.24
C ALA A 210 -1.19 19.98 -12.60
N ALA A 211 -1.20 19.21 -13.68
CA ALA A 211 -1.31 19.73 -15.04
C ALA A 211 -2.65 20.45 -15.30
N ALA A 212 -3.72 20.01 -14.64
CA ALA A 212 -5.03 20.66 -14.74
C ALA A 212 -5.05 22.02 -14.04
N ASP A 213 -4.39 22.14 -12.89
CA ASP A 213 -4.27 23.39 -12.14
C ASP A 213 -3.39 24.41 -12.91
N ASP A 214 -2.27 23.98 -13.49
CA ASP A 214 -1.41 24.82 -14.34
C ASP A 214 -2.19 25.33 -15.59
N ALA A 215 -2.98 24.46 -16.22
CA ALA A 215 -3.79 24.83 -17.37
C ALA A 215 -4.94 25.79 -17.01
N ALA A 216 -5.49 25.67 -15.80
CA ALA A 216 -6.46 26.63 -15.28
C ALA A 216 -5.79 28.00 -15.07
N ASP A 217 -4.50 28.00 -14.77
CA ASP A 217 -3.72 29.21 -14.54
C ASP A 217 -3.31 29.98 -15.81
N ASP A 218 -3.37 29.34 -16.97
CA ASP A 218 -3.17 30.01 -18.26
C ASP A 218 -4.48 30.59 -18.85
N LEU A 219 -5.63 30.40 -18.20
CA LEU A 219 -6.88 31.00 -18.65
C LEU A 219 -6.87 32.52 -18.45
N PRO A 220 -7.29 33.31 -19.47
CA PRO A 220 -7.41 34.76 -19.34
C PRO A 220 -8.34 35.11 -18.17
N ILE A 221 -7.98 36.14 -17.40
CA ILE A 221 -8.63 36.54 -16.14
C ILE A 221 -10.16 36.58 -16.23
N ALA A 222 -10.71 37.01 -17.37
CA ALA A 222 -12.16 37.06 -17.63
C ALA A 222 -12.84 35.68 -17.66
N LYS A 223 -12.14 34.63 -18.09
CA LYS A 223 -12.63 33.23 -18.06
C LYS A 223 -12.50 32.63 -16.66
N ARG A 224 -11.41 32.91 -15.93
CA ARG A 224 -11.24 32.49 -14.53
C ARG A 224 -12.37 33.01 -13.64
N GLN A 225 -12.70 34.31 -13.72
CA GLN A 225 -13.78 34.90 -12.93
C GLN A 225 -15.16 34.29 -13.23
N LYS A 226 -15.39 33.85 -14.48
CA LYS A 226 -16.64 33.19 -14.88
C LYS A 226 -16.74 31.75 -14.37
N LEU A 227 -15.63 31.01 -14.37
CA LEU A 227 -15.53 29.66 -13.80
C LEU A 227 -15.70 29.67 -12.28
N ASP A 228 -15.13 30.64 -11.56
CA ASP A 228 -15.31 30.77 -10.11
C ASP A 228 -16.75 31.10 -9.72
N THR A 229 -17.44 31.93 -10.52
CA THR A 229 -18.86 32.23 -10.29
C THR A 229 -19.76 31.02 -10.57
N GLU A 230 -19.47 30.23 -11.62
CA GLU A 230 -20.21 29.00 -11.91
C GLU A 230 -19.94 27.90 -10.86
N ASN A 231 -18.69 27.72 -10.43
CA ASN A 231 -18.33 26.74 -9.40
C ASN A 231 -18.89 27.10 -8.02
N GLN A 232 -18.95 28.38 -7.62
CA GLN A 232 -19.61 28.78 -6.37
C GLN A 232 -21.11 28.46 -6.36
N VAL A 233 -21.79 28.52 -7.50
CA VAL A 233 -23.21 28.15 -7.63
C VAL A 233 -23.40 26.63 -7.48
N VAL A 234 -22.51 25.83 -8.07
CA VAL A 234 -22.52 24.36 -7.94
C VAL A 234 -22.18 23.92 -6.50
N PHE A 235 -21.18 24.55 -5.87
CA PHE A 235 -20.77 24.22 -4.49
C PHE A 235 -21.86 24.57 -3.46
N ARG A 236 -22.58 25.68 -3.65
CA ARG A 236 -23.75 26.03 -2.82
C ARG A 236 -24.93 25.06 -3.02
N SER A 237 -25.07 24.50 -4.22
CA SER A 237 -26.10 23.50 -4.53
C SER A 237 -25.77 22.13 -3.93
N LYS A 238 -24.50 21.72 -3.95
CA LYS A 238 -24.03 20.48 -3.31
C LYS A 238 -24.03 20.55 -1.77
N LYS A 239 -23.69 21.70 -1.17
CA LYS A 239 -23.83 21.90 0.30
C LYS A 239 -25.29 21.78 0.79
N ARG A 240 -26.28 22.13 -0.04
CA ARG A 240 -27.71 21.93 0.29
C ARG A 240 -28.13 20.45 0.23
N LEU A 241 -27.52 19.64 -0.63
CA LEU A 241 -27.74 18.19 -0.70
C LEU A 241 -27.06 17.44 0.45
N ALA A 242 -25.85 17.84 0.85
CA ALA A 242 -25.14 17.24 1.98
C ALA A 242 -25.82 17.55 3.34
N ALA A 243 -26.42 18.73 3.50
CA ALA A 243 -27.20 19.08 4.69
C ALA A 243 -28.55 18.34 4.81
N SER A 244 -28.97 17.59 3.79
CA SER A 244 -30.20 16.77 3.78
C SER A 244 -29.97 15.32 4.20
N LEU A 245 -28.73 14.86 4.36
CA LEU A 245 -28.40 13.43 4.58
C LEU A 245 -27.77 13.11 5.94
N THR A 246 -27.59 14.08 6.84
CA THR A 246 -27.18 13.83 8.22
C THR A 246 -28.39 13.72 9.16
N SER A 247 -29.12 12.61 9.05
CA SER A 247 -29.96 12.13 10.14
C SER A 247 -29.80 10.62 10.31
N ARG A 248 -29.26 10.24 11.47
CA ARG A 248 -29.17 8.90 12.08
C ARG A 248 -27.99 8.03 11.62
N CYS A 249 -27.02 7.83 12.52
CA CYS A 249 -26.84 6.55 13.22
C CYS A 249 -25.89 6.71 14.43
N PHE A 250 -26.24 6.02 15.51
CA PHE A 250 -25.62 6.02 16.83
C PHE A 250 -24.42 5.05 16.91
N ALA A 251 -23.54 5.31 17.88
CA ALA A 251 -22.45 4.44 18.31
C ALA A 251 -22.94 3.08 18.83
N VAL A 252 -22.12 2.03 18.63
CA VAL A 252 -21.90 0.96 19.62
C VAL A 252 -20.42 0.61 19.61
N LEU A 253 -19.74 0.93 20.71
CA LEU A 253 -18.46 0.35 21.09
C LEU A 253 -18.72 -1.02 21.70
N LEU A 254 -17.99 -2.03 21.22
CA LEU A 254 -17.57 -3.19 22.00
C LEU A 254 -16.06 -3.32 21.83
#